data_AF-R2NY80-F1
#
_entry.id   AF-R2NY80-F1
#
_cell.length_a   1.000
_cell.length_b   1.000
_cell.length_c   1.000
_cell.angle_alpha   90.00
_cell.angle_beta   90.00
_cell.angle_gamma   90.00
#
_symmetry.space_group_name_H-M   'P 1'
#
loop_
_entity.id
_entity.type
_entity.pdbx_description
1 polymer ?
#
loop_
_entity_poly.entity_id
_entity_poly.type
_entity_poly.pdbx_seq_one_letter_code
_entity_poly.pdbx_strand_id
1 'polypeptide(L)'
;MDFREILGTSNKRRLRLIELMYYSREGLPSERILNELECSLPILLNDISLINELQDNFIVEKVKGLYRVKLKDDVSIGKLYSEALTTAPEFQIMEQLLFESCDNISELSSLLFLSTSNIQRYLKKIEPSLNKAGILLLYRPLRLEGKESVIRHFFYRYFIEKQYTLKYSLPEMNDDQIQSIEKFIIEFTKINHLAKKHIFHKRLTYSVFISLWRIKNGHHYAPEELRTQGLLLPEKERINDFSRMIRLVFNLRLTDEIMRDCLWVSFSDSIVFSREHREAALSDNPRYARLFNAHLELM
;
A
#
# COMPACT_ATOMS: atom_id res chain seq x y z
N MET A 1 -4.97 -4.53 9.28
CA MET A 1 -5.11 -5.80 8.53
C MET A 1 -3.73 -6.42 8.40
N ASP A 2 -3.61 -7.73 8.54
CA ASP A 2 -2.40 -8.48 8.20
C ASP A 2 -2.46 -8.89 6.72
N PHE A 3 -1.54 -8.38 5.89
CA PHE A 3 -1.49 -8.67 4.46
C PHE A 3 -1.21 -10.14 4.14
N ARG A 4 -0.70 -10.93 5.09
CA ARG A 4 -0.53 -12.38 4.94
C ARG A 4 -1.86 -13.11 4.79
N GLU A 5 -2.98 -12.51 5.22
CA GLU A 5 -4.33 -13.06 5.02
C GLU A 5 -4.82 -12.92 3.56
N ILE A 6 -4.20 -12.06 2.76
CA ILE A 6 -4.53 -11.87 1.34
C ILE A 6 -3.83 -12.93 0.46
N LEU A 7 -2.63 -13.37 0.85
CA LEU A 7 -1.83 -14.30 0.07
C LEU A 7 -2.48 -15.68 -0.13
N GLY A 8 -2.35 -16.20 -1.35
CA GLY A 8 -2.57 -17.59 -1.74
C GLY A 8 -1.93 -18.59 -0.77
N THR A 9 -2.47 -19.81 -0.66
CA THR A 9 -1.92 -20.82 0.27
C THR A 9 -0.46 -21.10 -0.04
N SER A 10 -0.11 -21.24 -1.32
CA SER A 10 1.26 -21.43 -1.76
C SER A 10 2.14 -20.19 -1.54
N ASN A 11 1.68 -18.98 -1.85
CA ASN A 11 2.45 -17.75 -1.62
C ASN A 11 2.69 -17.50 -0.12
N LYS A 12 1.67 -17.73 0.72
CA LYS A 12 1.77 -17.63 2.18
C LYS A 12 2.78 -18.62 2.74
N ARG A 13 2.76 -19.87 2.25
CA ARG A 13 3.72 -20.91 2.64
C ARG A 13 5.14 -20.57 2.22
N ARG A 14 5.35 -20.10 0.98
CA ARG A 14 6.67 -19.64 0.51
C ARG A 14 7.18 -18.47 1.34
N LEU A 15 6.33 -17.49 1.65
CA LEU A 15 6.72 -16.39 2.52
C LEU A 15 7.15 -16.91 3.89
N ARG A 16 6.38 -17.82 4.48
CA ARG A 16 6.71 -18.44 5.77
C ARG A 16 8.02 -19.24 5.71
N LEU A 17 8.28 -19.95 4.62
CA LEU A 17 9.54 -20.66 4.39
C LEU A 17 10.71 -19.67 4.39
N ILE A 18 10.58 -18.56 3.67
CA ILE A 18 11.61 -17.51 3.61
C ILE A 18 11.86 -16.92 5.01
N GLU A 19 10.81 -16.61 5.78
CA GLU A 19 10.94 -16.14 7.16
C GLU A 19 11.70 -17.14 8.04
N LEU A 20 11.31 -18.43 8.01
CA LEU A 20 11.96 -19.48 8.78
C LEU A 20 13.45 -19.57 8.46
N MET A 21 13.80 -19.54 7.17
CA MET A 21 15.19 -19.60 6.72
C MET A 21 15.97 -18.33 7.09
N TYR A 22 15.34 -17.15 7.03
CA TYR A 22 15.98 -15.88 7.36
C TYR A 22 16.36 -15.80 8.84
N TYR A 23 15.46 -16.23 9.73
CA TYR A 23 15.68 -16.20 11.18
C TYR A 23 16.51 -17.38 11.69
N SER A 24 16.58 -18.48 10.94
CA SER A 24 17.33 -19.70 11.32
C SER A 24 18.57 -19.89 10.44
N ARG A 25 19.53 -18.95 10.52
CA ARG A 25 20.71 -18.95 9.64
C ARG A 25 21.60 -20.20 9.75
N GLU A 26 21.58 -20.87 10.89
CA GLU A 26 22.32 -22.12 11.11
C GLU A 26 21.73 -23.32 10.34
N GLY A 27 20.48 -23.18 9.88
CA GLY A 27 19.74 -24.17 9.12
C GLY A 27 18.79 -25.02 9.95
N LEU A 28 17.81 -25.61 9.28
CA LEU A 28 16.77 -26.44 9.90
C LEU A 28 16.68 -27.81 9.21
N PRO A 29 16.40 -28.90 9.96
CA PRO A 29 16.15 -30.21 9.37
C PRO A 29 14.82 -30.21 8.62
N SER A 30 14.69 -31.06 7.59
CA SER A 30 13.47 -31.14 6.78
C SER A 30 12.22 -31.37 7.62
N GLU A 31 12.26 -32.28 8.60
CA GLU A 31 11.11 -32.62 9.44
C GLU A 31 10.55 -31.38 10.16
N ARG A 32 11.42 -30.52 10.68
CA ARG A 32 11.00 -29.29 11.35
C ARG A 32 10.35 -28.31 10.37
N ILE A 33 10.89 -28.18 9.16
CA ILE A 33 10.32 -27.30 8.13
C ILE A 33 8.96 -27.82 7.65
N LEU A 34 8.83 -29.13 7.43
CA LEU A 34 7.57 -29.75 7.00
C LEU A 34 6.47 -29.58 8.05
N ASN A 35 6.81 -29.71 9.33
CA ASN A 35 5.87 -29.48 10.43
C ASN A 35 5.46 -28.00 10.53
N GLU A 36 6.40 -27.06 10.44
CA GLU A 36 6.12 -25.61 10.52
C GLU A 36 5.32 -25.08 9.32
N LEU A 37 5.50 -25.67 8.14
CA LEU A 37 4.82 -25.26 6.91
C LEU A 37 3.58 -26.08 6.58
N GLU A 38 3.30 -27.13 7.38
CA GLU A 38 2.23 -28.10 7.18
C GLU A 38 2.19 -28.62 5.72
N CYS A 39 3.35 -29.04 5.19
CA CYS A 39 3.47 -29.48 3.80
C CYS A 39 4.26 -30.78 3.64
N SER A 40 4.16 -31.38 2.45
CA SER A 40 4.91 -32.60 2.10
C SER A 40 6.29 -32.27 1.54
N LEU A 41 7.23 -33.23 1.61
CA LEU A 41 8.59 -33.05 1.10
C LEU A 41 8.62 -32.64 -0.39
N PRO A 42 7.82 -33.23 -1.30
CA PRO A 42 7.78 -32.76 -2.69
C PRO A 42 7.34 -31.30 -2.84
N ILE A 43 6.38 -30.84 -2.02
CA ILE A 43 5.93 -29.44 -2.03
C ILE A 43 7.04 -28.52 -1.54
N LEU A 44 7.71 -28.88 -0.45
CA LEU A 44 8.86 -28.11 0.07
C LEU A 44 9.97 -27.98 -0.97
N LEU A 45 10.35 -29.08 -1.63
CA LEU A 45 11.40 -29.06 -2.65
C LEU A 45 11.02 -28.21 -3.86
N ASN A 46 9.75 -28.25 -4.29
CA ASN A 46 9.25 -27.39 -5.36
C ASN A 46 9.28 -25.91 -4.95
N ASP A 47 8.78 -25.58 -3.75
CA ASP A 47 8.82 -24.20 -3.25
C ASP A 47 10.27 -23.67 -3.13
N ILE A 48 11.22 -24.51 -2.70
CA ILE A 48 12.65 -24.17 -2.68
C ILE A 48 13.19 -23.91 -4.10
N SER A 49 12.85 -24.76 -5.08
CA SER A 49 13.26 -24.56 -6.48
C SER A 49 12.75 -23.22 -7.00
N LEU A 50 11.45 -22.96 -6.83
CA LEU A 50 10.82 -21.71 -7.27
C LEU A 50 11.42 -20.49 -6.58
N ILE A 51 11.69 -20.56 -5.27
CA ILE A 51 12.36 -19.48 -4.55
C ILE A 51 13.75 -19.24 -5.15
N ASN A 52 14.55 -20.28 -5.35
CA ASN A 52 15.90 -20.14 -5.88
C ASN A 52 15.93 -19.66 -7.34
N GLU A 53 14.89 -19.96 -8.14
CA GLU A 53 14.74 -19.47 -9.52
C GLU A 53 14.33 -18.00 -9.57
N LEU A 54 13.50 -17.54 -8.63
CA LEU A 54 12.94 -16.19 -8.63
C LEU A 54 13.76 -15.17 -7.84
N GLN A 55 14.70 -15.61 -7.00
CA GLN A 55 15.39 -14.77 -6.03
C GLN A 55 16.89 -14.68 -6.32
N ASP A 56 17.33 -13.50 -6.73
CA ASP A 56 18.76 -13.25 -6.96
C ASP A 56 19.52 -13.02 -5.65
N ASN A 57 18.84 -12.55 -4.61
CA ASN A 57 19.42 -12.01 -3.38
C ASN A 57 19.82 -13.09 -2.35
N PHE A 58 19.22 -14.27 -2.43
CA PHE A 58 19.49 -15.37 -1.53
C PHE A 58 19.18 -16.72 -2.19
N ILE A 59 19.83 -17.77 -1.69
CA ILE A 59 19.61 -19.15 -2.14
C ILE A 59 19.38 -20.03 -0.92
N VAL A 60 18.35 -20.87 -0.99
CA VAL A 60 18.13 -21.96 -0.04
C VAL A 60 18.94 -23.17 -0.50
N GLU A 61 19.92 -23.58 0.30
CA GLU A 61 20.78 -24.73 0.05
C GLU A 61 20.63 -25.80 1.13
N LYS A 62 20.93 -27.05 0.78
CA LYS A 62 20.96 -28.17 1.72
C LYS A 62 22.40 -28.55 2.03
N VAL A 63 22.81 -28.42 3.29
CA VAL A 63 24.18 -28.71 3.75
C VAL A 63 24.12 -29.60 4.99
N LYS A 64 24.79 -30.75 4.94
CA LYS A 64 24.84 -31.74 6.05
C LYS A 64 23.45 -32.11 6.62
N GLY A 65 22.45 -32.23 5.73
CA GLY A 65 21.08 -32.58 6.10
C GLY A 65 20.20 -31.42 6.56
N LEU A 66 20.75 -30.21 6.71
CA LEU A 66 20.02 -29.00 7.09
C LEU A 66 19.78 -28.10 5.88
N TYR A 67 18.60 -27.50 5.80
CA TYR A 67 18.31 -26.44 4.84
C TYR A 67 18.64 -25.09 5.47
N ARG A 68 19.43 -24.29 4.78
CA ARG A 68 19.83 -22.96 5.24
C ARG A 68 19.79 -21.96 4.10
N VAL A 69 19.68 -20.67 4.45
CA VAL A 69 19.78 -19.58 3.49
C VAL A 69 21.21 -19.06 3.40
N LYS A 70 21.72 -18.98 2.17
CA LYS A 70 22.93 -18.25 1.83
C LYS A 70 22.51 -16.92 1.21
N LEU A 71 22.70 -15.84 1.94
CA LEU A 71 22.48 -14.48 1.44
C LEU A 71 23.67 -14.08 0.54
N LYS A 72 23.39 -13.45 -0.61
CA LYS A 72 24.46 -12.90 -1.47
C LYS A 72 24.96 -11.55 -0.94
N ASP A 73 24.07 -10.76 -0.32
CA ASP A 73 24.34 -9.45 0.31
C ASP A 73 23.65 -9.33 1.68
N ASP A 74 23.78 -8.20 2.38
CA ASP A 74 23.03 -7.86 3.61
C ASP A 74 21.54 -7.54 3.32
N VAL A 75 20.86 -8.50 2.70
CA VAL A 75 19.44 -8.42 2.34
C VAL A 75 18.63 -8.41 3.63
N SER A 76 17.81 -7.37 3.81
CA SER A 76 16.89 -7.35 4.94
C SER A 76 15.62 -8.15 4.63
N ILE A 77 14.95 -8.63 5.67
CA ILE A 77 13.62 -9.26 5.56
C ILE A 77 12.61 -8.37 4.82
N GLY A 78 12.76 -7.04 4.91
CA GLY A 78 11.90 -6.08 4.20
C GLY A 78 11.98 -6.21 2.68
N LYS A 79 13.15 -6.56 2.14
CA LYS A 79 13.31 -6.79 0.69
C LYS A 79 12.51 -8.01 0.24
N LEU A 80 12.55 -9.06 1.05
CA LEU A 80 11.86 -10.32 0.80
C LEU A 80 10.34 -10.14 0.81
N TYR A 81 9.84 -9.34 1.77
CA TYR A 81 8.42 -8.98 1.80
C TYR A 81 8.00 -8.17 0.56
N SER A 82 8.81 -7.18 0.17
CA SER A 82 8.58 -6.38 -1.04
C SER A 82 8.49 -7.25 -2.30
N GLU A 83 9.38 -8.23 -2.47
CA GLU A 83 9.39 -9.16 -3.60
C GLU A 83 8.16 -10.07 -3.59
N ALA A 84 7.77 -10.61 -2.44
CA ALA A 84 6.56 -11.42 -2.30
C ALA A 84 5.29 -10.63 -2.64
N LEU A 85 5.19 -9.38 -2.21
CA LEU A 85 4.06 -8.49 -2.53
C LEU A 85 4.02 -8.10 -4.01
N THR A 86 5.18 -7.99 -4.66
CA THR A 86 5.29 -7.59 -6.07
C THR A 86 4.91 -8.72 -7.03
N THR A 87 5.23 -9.96 -6.69
CA THR A 87 5.05 -11.13 -7.55
C THR A 87 3.73 -11.88 -7.34
N ALA A 88 3.08 -11.68 -6.18
CA ALA A 88 1.83 -12.38 -5.86
C ALA A 88 0.64 -11.88 -6.71
N PRO A 89 -0.06 -12.78 -7.44
CA PRO A 89 -1.24 -12.42 -8.23
C PRO A 89 -2.34 -11.75 -7.41
N GLU A 90 -2.49 -12.13 -6.13
CA GLU A 90 -3.49 -11.53 -5.26
C GLU A 90 -3.26 -10.02 -5.07
N PHE A 91 -2.01 -9.59 -4.98
CA PHE A 91 -1.66 -8.18 -4.83
C PHE A 91 -1.66 -7.42 -6.15
N GLN A 92 -1.36 -8.08 -7.28
CA GLN A 92 -1.58 -7.49 -8.60
C GLN A 92 -3.07 -7.21 -8.83
N ILE A 93 -3.95 -8.13 -8.42
CA ILE A 93 -5.40 -7.91 -8.42
C ILE A 93 -5.77 -6.72 -7.51
N MET A 94 -5.22 -6.62 -6.30
CA MET A 94 -5.47 -5.47 -5.42
C MET A 94 -5.10 -4.14 -6.07
N GLU A 95 -3.98 -4.06 -6.78
CA GLU A 95 -3.60 -2.84 -7.51
C GLU A 95 -4.59 -2.50 -8.62
N GLN A 96 -5.03 -3.49 -9.40
CA GLN A 96 -6.05 -3.24 -10.44
C GLN A 96 -7.39 -2.80 -9.84
N LEU A 97 -7.74 -3.26 -8.63
CA LEU A 97 -8.90 -2.80 -7.89
C LEU A 97 -8.77 -1.35 -7.36
N LEU A 98 -7.55 -0.82 -7.19
CA LEU A 98 -7.35 0.61 -6.92
C LEU A 98 -7.52 1.44 -8.19
N PHE A 99 -6.94 0.97 -9.29
CA PHE A 99 -6.95 1.69 -10.56
C PHE A 99 -8.32 1.66 -11.22
N GLU A 100 -9.12 0.64 -10.90
CA GLU A 100 -10.43 0.33 -11.49
C GLU A 100 -10.36 0.31 -13.02
N SER A 101 -9.27 -0.27 -13.55
CA SER A 101 -9.01 -0.40 -14.98
C SER A 101 -9.84 -1.50 -15.66
N CYS A 102 -10.60 -2.28 -14.89
CA CYS A 102 -11.40 -3.42 -15.38
C CYS A 102 -12.76 -3.43 -14.69
N ASP A 103 -13.84 -3.48 -15.48
CA ASP A 103 -15.21 -3.46 -14.96
C ASP A 103 -15.67 -4.83 -14.47
N ASN A 104 -15.00 -5.91 -14.90
CA ASN A 104 -15.40 -7.29 -14.62
C ASN A 104 -14.22 -8.28 -14.59
N ILE A 105 -14.50 -9.50 -14.13
CA ILE A 105 -13.53 -10.59 -14.01
C ILE A 105 -12.87 -10.95 -15.35
N SER A 106 -13.60 -10.85 -16.47
CA SER A 106 -13.07 -11.24 -17.79
C SER A 106 -12.00 -10.26 -18.27
N GLU A 107 -12.23 -8.96 -18.09
CA GLU A 107 -11.24 -7.94 -18.40
C GLU A 107 -10.00 -8.06 -17.52
N LEU A 108 -10.20 -8.25 -16.21
CA LEU A 108 -9.09 -8.44 -15.26
C LEU A 108 -8.27 -9.70 -15.58
N SER A 109 -8.95 -10.77 -16.00
CA SER A 109 -8.34 -12.03 -16.45
C SER A 109 -7.44 -11.81 -17.67
N SER A 110 -7.93 -11.09 -18.68
CA SER A 110 -7.16 -10.73 -19.87
C SER A 110 -5.96 -9.84 -19.52
N LEU A 111 -6.15 -8.83 -18.68
CA LEU A 111 -5.10 -7.88 -18.29
C LEU A 111 -3.95 -8.56 -17.53
N LEU A 112 -4.27 -9.49 -16.62
CA LEU A 112 -3.26 -10.19 -15.81
C LEU A 112 -2.75 -11.48 -16.44
N PHE A 113 -3.22 -11.85 -17.63
CA PHE A 113 -2.90 -13.13 -18.30
C PHE A 113 -3.18 -14.36 -17.41
N LEU A 114 -4.26 -14.31 -16.64
CA LEU A 114 -4.72 -15.39 -15.75
C LEU A 114 -6.07 -15.92 -16.22
N SER A 115 -6.39 -17.18 -15.94
CA SER A 115 -7.74 -17.69 -16.22
C SER A 115 -8.81 -16.98 -15.37
N THR A 116 -10.01 -16.83 -15.92
CA THR A 116 -11.17 -16.28 -15.19
C THR A 116 -11.46 -17.04 -13.89
N SER A 117 -11.29 -18.37 -13.91
CA SER A 117 -11.42 -19.23 -12.73
C SER A 117 -10.38 -18.93 -11.65
N ASN A 118 -9.14 -18.60 -12.03
CA ASN A 118 -8.09 -18.21 -11.09
C ASN A 118 -8.41 -16.83 -10.48
N ILE A 119 -8.79 -15.84 -11.29
CA ILE A 119 -9.20 -14.51 -10.80
C ILE A 119 -10.36 -14.64 -9.81
N GLN A 120 -11.41 -15.39 -10.17
CA GLN A 120 -12.56 -15.58 -9.30
C GLN A 120 -12.18 -16.26 -7.98
N ARG A 121 -11.27 -17.25 -8.01
CA ARG A 121 -10.77 -17.89 -6.79
C ARG A 121 -9.96 -16.93 -5.93
N TYR A 122 -9.12 -16.08 -6.53
CA TYR A 122 -8.37 -15.07 -5.79
C TYR A 122 -9.29 -14.02 -5.16
N LEU A 123 -10.24 -13.46 -5.91
CA LEU A 123 -11.22 -12.49 -5.43
C LEU A 123 -12.03 -13.05 -4.24
N LYS A 124 -12.58 -14.26 -4.36
CA LYS A 124 -13.31 -14.93 -3.26
C LYS A 124 -12.44 -15.16 -2.03
N LYS A 125 -11.13 -15.34 -2.22
CA LYS A 125 -10.20 -15.57 -1.12
C LYS A 125 -9.84 -14.29 -0.37
N ILE A 126 -9.67 -13.17 -1.07
CA ILE A 126 -9.32 -11.88 -0.46
C ILE A 126 -10.51 -11.22 0.25
N GLU A 127 -11.73 -11.51 -0.21
CA GLU A 127 -12.97 -10.87 0.23
C GLU A 127 -13.22 -10.95 1.75
N PRO A 128 -13.04 -12.09 2.45
CA PRO A 128 -13.16 -12.13 3.91
C PRO A 128 -12.19 -11.19 4.63
N SER A 129 -10.96 -11.07 4.15
CA SER A 129 -9.95 -10.19 4.73
C SER A 129 -10.36 -8.73 4.55
N LEU A 130 -10.83 -8.35 3.35
CA LEU A 130 -11.39 -7.02 3.07
C LEU A 130 -12.58 -6.70 3.99
N ASN A 131 -13.52 -7.63 4.11
CA ASN A 131 -14.71 -7.47 4.96
C ASN A 131 -14.34 -7.26 6.44
N LYS A 132 -13.33 -7.96 6.98
CA LYS A 132 -12.83 -7.72 8.35
C LYS A 132 -12.32 -6.28 8.56
N ALA A 133 -11.79 -5.65 7.51
CA ALA A 133 -11.36 -4.26 7.56
C ALA A 133 -12.49 -3.26 7.26
N GLY A 134 -13.70 -3.72 6.94
CA GLY A 134 -14.81 -2.86 6.53
C GLY A 134 -14.70 -2.37 5.08
N ILE A 135 -14.01 -3.13 4.22
CA ILE A 135 -13.91 -2.88 2.77
C ILE A 135 -14.75 -3.93 2.05
N LEU A 136 -15.68 -3.47 1.22
CA LEU A 136 -16.58 -4.31 0.42
C LEU A 136 -16.00 -4.49 -0.98
N LEU A 137 -15.91 -5.72 -1.45
CA LEU A 137 -15.58 -6.04 -2.84
C LEU A 137 -16.88 -6.19 -3.65
N LEU A 138 -17.09 -5.31 -4.62
CA LEU A 138 -18.18 -5.42 -5.59
C LEU A 138 -17.66 -6.07 -6.89
N TYR A 139 -18.54 -6.77 -7.59
CA TYR A 139 -18.21 -7.46 -8.85
C TYR A 139 -18.88 -6.83 -10.08
N ARG A 140 -19.76 -5.84 -9.89
CA ARG A 140 -20.53 -5.14 -10.94
C ARG A 140 -20.82 -3.68 -10.54
N PRO A 141 -19.96 -2.71 -10.91
CA PRO A 141 -18.63 -2.92 -11.49
C PRO A 141 -17.66 -3.56 -10.48
N LEU A 142 -16.58 -4.14 -10.98
CA LEU A 142 -15.53 -4.74 -10.16
C LEU A 142 -14.72 -3.64 -9.44
N ARG A 143 -15.02 -3.38 -8.16
CA ARG A 143 -14.39 -2.29 -7.41
C ARG A 143 -14.45 -2.48 -5.90
N LEU A 144 -13.79 -1.59 -5.16
CA LEU A 144 -13.80 -1.55 -3.70
C LEU A 144 -14.66 -0.39 -3.17
N GLU A 145 -15.49 -0.70 -2.18
CA GLU A 145 -16.39 0.26 -1.53
C GLU A 145 -16.25 0.21 0.00
N GLY A 146 -16.68 1.29 0.66
CA GLY A 146 -16.64 1.43 2.11
C GLY A 146 -16.17 2.81 2.54
N LYS A 147 -15.69 2.94 3.77
CA LYS A 147 -15.18 4.22 4.26
C LYS A 147 -13.86 4.58 3.53
N GLU A 148 -13.84 5.68 2.78
CA GLU A 148 -12.67 6.07 1.98
C GLU A 148 -11.38 6.21 2.80
N SER A 149 -11.45 6.70 4.04
CA SER A 149 -10.27 6.75 4.92
C SER A 149 -9.64 5.37 5.15
N VAL A 150 -10.47 4.31 5.19
CA VAL A 150 -10.03 2.93 5.40
C VAL A 150 -9.40 2.36 4.14
N ILE A 151 -10.07 2.52 2.98
CA ILE A 151 -9.56 2.03 1.68
C ILE A 151 -8.23 2.71 1.33
N ARG A 152 -8.18 4.04 1.46
CA ARG A 152 -6.96 4.80 1.17
C ARG A 152 -5.83 4.46 2.15
N HIS A 153 -6.14 4.22 3.42
CA HIS A 153 -5.13 3.77 4.39
C HIS A 153 -4.63 2.35 4.10
N PHE A 154 -5.52 1.45 3.68
CA PHE A 154 -5.18 0.09 3.24
C PHE A 154 -4.15 0.13 2.11
N PHE A 155 -4.41 0.90 1.05
CA PHE A 155 -3.46 1.03 -0.07
C PHE A 155 -2.16 1.72 0.34
N TYR A 156 -2.23 2.73 1.22
CA TYR A 156 -1.01 3.34 1.75
C TYR A 156 -0.12 2.31 2.45
N ARG A 157 -0.71 1.49 3.33
CA ARG A 157 0.02 0.43 4.04
C ARG A 157 0.61 -0.58 3.06
N TYR A 158 -0.17 -0.98 2.05
CA TYR A 158 0.29 -1.89 1.02
C TYR A 158 1.51 -1.33 0.26
N PHE A 159 1.45 -0.10 -0.25
CA PHE A 159 2.56 0.47 -1.01
C PHE A 159 3.81 0.69 -0.16
N ILE A 160 3.67 1.06 1.11
CA ILE A 160 4.84 1.19 2.00
C ILE A 160 5.52 -0.16 2.25
N GLU A 161 4.75 -1.24 2.40
CA GLU A 161 5.31 -2.58 2.59
C GLU A 161 5.87 -3.16 1.29
N LYS A 162 5.24 -2.85 0.14
CA LYS A 162 5.74 -3.22 -1.19
C LYS A 162 7.01 -2.47 -1.55
N GLN A 163 7.20 -1.24 -1.08
CA GLN A 163 8.34 -0.41 -1.45
C GLN A 163 9.51 -0.61 -0.49
N TYR A 164 10.53 -1.34 -0.95
CA TYR A 164 11.77 -1.54 -0.19
C TYR A 164 12.79 -0.40 -0.32
N THR A 165 12.73 0.39 -1.39
CA THR A 165 13.73 1.42 -1.69
C THR A 165 13.30 2.81 -1.22
N LEU A 166 14.26 3.74 -1.16
CA LEU A 166 14.00 5.15 -0.85
C LEU A 166 13.34 5.88 -2.03
N LYS A 167 13.56 5.45 -3.28
CA LYS A 167 12.93 6.04 -4.48
C LYS A 167 11.45 5.68 -4.52
N TYR A 168 10.57 6.67 -4.68
CA TYR A 168 9.15 6.44 -4.89
C TYR A 168 8.91 5.53 -6.09
N SER A 169 8.12 4.49 -5.87
CA SER A 169 7.59 3.65 -6.94
C SER A 169 6.08 3.78 -6.86
N LEU A 170 5.54 4.57 -7.81
CA LEU A 170 4.10 4.76 -8.01
C LEU A 170 3.77 4.06 -9.33
N PRO A 171 3.08 2.91 -9.31
CA PRO A 171 2.70 2.24 -10.55
C PRO A 171 1.83 3.14 -11.42
N GLU A 172 1.82 2.89 -12.73
CA GLU A 172 1.09 3.70 -13.72
C GLU A 172 1.56 5.17 -13.82
N MET A 173 2.73 5.51 -13.27
CA MET A 173 3.31 6.85 -13.34
C MET A 173 4.77 6.84 -13.80
N ASN A 174 5.14 7.83 -14.62
CA ASN A 174 6.53 8.09 -15.00
C ASN A 174 7.23 9.04 -14.02
N ASP A 175 8.57 9.15 -14.12
CA ASP A 175 9.38 9.93 -13.19
C ASP A 175 8.97 11.43 -13.16
N ASP A 176 8.60 12.03 -14.29
CA ASP A 176 8.14 13.43 -14.34
C ASP A 176 6.82 13.63 -13.60
N GLN A 177 5.89 12.69 -13.75
CA GLN A 177 4.60 12.73 -13.06
C GLN A 177 4.79 12.55 -11.55
N ILE A 178 5.68 11.65 -11.12
CA ILE A 178 6.05 11.48 -9.70
C ILE A 178 6.65 12.79 -9.17
N GLN A 179 7.59 13.40 -9.89
CA GLN A 179 8.20 14.66 -9.51
C GLN A 179 7.16 15.79 -9.37
N SER A 180 6.12 15.80 -10.21
CA SER A 180 5.04 16.79 -10.11
C SER A 180 4.25 16.67 -8.78
N ILE A 181 4.00 15.44 -8.30
CA ILE A 181 3.39 15.19 -6.98
C ILE A 181 4.33 15.68 -5.88
N GLU A 182 5.62 15.36 -5.96
CA GLU A 182 6.60 15.79 -4.96
C GLU A 182 6.67 17.32 -4.84
N LYS A 183 6.72 18.03 -5.97
CA LYS A 183 6.70 19.51 -5.98
C LYS A 183 5.44 20.06 -5.31
N PHE A 184 4.27 19.47 -5.57
CA PHE A 184 3.02 19.85 -4.91
C PHE A 184 3.11 19.66 -3.38
N ILE A 185 3.65 18.52 -2.91
CA ILE A 185 3.84 18.26 -1.47
C ILE A 185 4.87 19.21 -0.85
N ILE A 186 5.96 19.52 -1.55
CA ILE A 186 6.98 20.46 -1.09
C ILE A 186 6.38 21.86 -0.90
N GLU A 187 5.60 22.35 -1.86
CA GLU A 187 4.94 23.65 -1.72
C GLU A 187 3.92 23.63 -0.56
N PHE A 188 3.08 22.59 -0.45
CA PHE A 188 2.13 22.46 0.65
C PHE A 188 2.81 22.42 2.03
N THR A 189 3.90 21.67 2.17
CA THR A 189 4.63 21.58 3.44
C THR A 189 5.33 22.89 3.79
N LYS A 190 5.85 23.61 2.78
CA LYS A 190 6.53 24.89 2.96
C LYS A 190 5.59 25.99 3.43
N ILE A 191 4.43 26.17 2.78
CA ILE A 191 3.47 27.25 3.12
C ILE A 191 2.84 27.05 4.50
N ASN A 192 2.75 25.80 4.97
CA ASN A 192 2.19 25.45 6.28
C ASN A 192 3.26 25.24 7.36
N HIS A 193 4.54 25.53 7.07
CA HIS A 193 5.66 25.35 8.01
C HIS A 193 5.74 23.94 8.62
N LEU A 194 5.34 22.91 7.87
CA LEU A 194 5.32 21.54 8.36
C LEU A 194 6.74 20.97 8.48
N ALA A 195 6.92 20.04 9.42
CA ALA A 195 8.21 19.39 9.61
C ALA A 195 8.68 18.67 8.34
N LYS A 196 9.89 19.01 7.87
CA LYS A 196 10.53 18.41 6.69
C LYS A 196 11.08 17.00 6.98
N LYS A 197 10.24 16.10 7.48
CA LYS A 197 10.61 14.70 7.74
C LYS A 197 10.28 13.85 6.53
N HIS A 198 11.24 13.02 6.12
CA HIS A 198 11.08 12.10 4.98
C HIS A 198 9.83 11.21 5.12
N ILE A 199 9.54 10.71 6.33
CA ILE A 199 8.37 9.86 6.60
C ILE A 199 7.03 10.59 6.32
N PHE A 200 6.96 11.89 6.59
CA PHE A 200 5.76 12.70 6.36
C PHE A 200 5.59 13.00 4.88
N HIS A 201 6.67 13.40 4.21
CA HIS A 201 6.67 13.59 2.76
C HIS A 201 6.23 12.30 2.06
N LYS A 202 6.79 11.16 2.47
CA LYS A 202 6.43 9.85 1.93
C LYS A 202 4.96 9.51 2.14
N ARG A 203 4.41 9.79 3.33
CA ARG A 203 2.97 9.61 3.61
C ARG A 203 2.10 10.46 2.69
N LEU A 204 2.45 11.73 2.49
CA LEU A 204 1.68 12.66 1.67
C LEU A 204 1.77 12.29 0.18
N THR A 205 2.94 11.93 -0.34
CA THR A 205 3.10 11.48 -1.73
C THR A 205 2.18 10.30 -2.05
N TYR A 206 2.20 9.24 -1.22
CA TYR A 206 1.30 8.09 -1.41
C TYR A 206 -0.17 8.45 -1.19
N SER A 207 -0.48 9.34 -0.24
CA SER A 207 -1.85 9.82 -0.04
C SER A 207 -2.39 10.51 -1.29
N VAL A 208 -1.62 11.41 -1.90
CA VAL A 208 -2.01 12.10 -3.14
C VAL A 208 -2.18 11.09 -4.27
N PHE A 209 -1.20 10.21 -4.48
CA PHE A 209 -1.26 9.18 -5.52
C PHE A 209 -2.53 8.32 -5.44
N ILE A 210 -2.80 7.76 -4.26
CA ILE A 210 -3.97 6.91 -4.03
C ILE A 210 -5.25 7.73 -4.23
N SER A 211 -5.29 8.95 -3.69
CA SER A 211 -6.47 9.82 -3.79
C SER A 211 -6.78 10.18 -5.24
N LEU A 212 -5.78 10.44 -6.08
CA LEU A 212 -6.00 10.73 -7.50
C LEU A 212 -6.69 9.56 -8.23
N TRP A 213 -6.27 8.32 -7.95
CA TRP A 213 -6.95 7.14 -8.48
C TRP A 213 -8.38 6.98 -7.96
N ARG A 214 -8.59 7.18 -6.65
CA ARG A 214 -9.95 7.13 -6.06
C ARG A 214 -10.86 8.21 -6.65
N ILE A 215 -10.40 9.46 -6.71
CA ILE A 215 -11.16 10.61 -7.24
C ILE A 215 -11.49 10.41 -8.73
N LYS A 216 -10.53 9.94 -9.53
CA LYS A 216 -10.75 9.65 -10.96
C LYS A 216 -11.92 8.70 -11.18
N ASN A 217 -12.13 7.75 -10.27
CA ASN A 217 -13.18 6.74 -10.33
C ASN A 217 -14.44 7.11 -9.51
N GLY A 218 -14.57 8.38 -9.10
CA GLY A 218 -15.75 8.89 -8.40
C GLY A 218 -15.77 8.63 -6.89
N HIS A 219 -14.67 8.14 -6.32
CA HIS A 219 -14.52 7.86 -4.89
C HIS A 219 -13.91 9.05 -4.15
N HIS A 220 -14.75 10.06 -3.89
CA HIS A 220 -14.37 11.27 -3.17
C HIS A 220 -14.29 11.04 -1.65
N TYR A 221 -13.34 11.70 -1.02
CA TYR A 221 -13.34 11.77 0.45
C TYR A 221 -14.47 12.69 0.91
N ALA A 222 -15.13 12.34 2.01
CA ALA A 222 -16.24 13.11 2.57
C ALA A 222 -15.82 14.56 2.86
N PRO A 223 -16.32 15.58 2.11
CA PRO A 223 -15.88 16.96 2.26
C PRO A 223 -16.15 17.53 3.66
N GLU A 224 -17.20 17.06 4.34
CA GLU A 224 -17.54 17.41 5.71
C GLU A 224 -16.53 16.89 6.75
N GLU A 225 -15.76 15.85 6.43
CA GLU A 225 -14.64 15.38 7.25
C GLU A 225 -13.34 16.15 6.95
N LEU A 226 -13.34 17.08 5.99
CA LEU A 226 -12.18 17.87 5.59
C LEU A 226 -12.31 19.33 6.03
N ARG A 227 -11.35 19.78 6.82
CA ARG A 227 -11.32 21.16 7.31
C ARG A 227 -11.03 22.13 6.17
N THR A 228 -11.56 23.34 6.33
CA THR A 228 -11.33 24.43 5.38
C THR A 228 -10.38 25.51 5.92
N GLN A 229 -10.06 25.44 7.23
CA GLN A 229 -9.24 26.40 7.97
C GLN A 229 -7.99 25.72 8.56
N GLY A 230 -7.03 26.52 9.02
CA GLY A 230 -5.83 26.06 9.72
C GLY A 230 -4.69 25.56 8.83
N LEU A 231 -5.00 25.09 7.62
CA LEU A 231 -4.02 24.72 6.60
C LEU A 231 -4.29 25.46 5.29
N LEU A 232 -3.23 26.03 4.72
CA LEU A 232 -3.22 26.71 3.43
C LEU A 232 -3.02 25.71 2.30
N LEU A 233 -3.66 25.98 1.16
CA LEU A 233 -3.45 25.23 -0.09
C LEU A 233 -2.41 25.97 -0.96
N PRO A 234 -1.57 25.26 -1.74
CA PRO A 234 -0.65 25.91 -2.65
C PRO A 234 -1.38 26.69 -3.75
N GLU A 235 -0.83 27.86 -4.11
CA GLU A 235 -1.28 28.64 -5.26
C GLU A 235 -1.12 27.86 -6.56
N LYS A 236 -2.13 27.91 -7.44
CA LYS A 236 -2.17 27.08 -8.67
C LYS A 236 -0.98 27.34 -9.58
N GLU A 237 -0.51 28.59 -9.63
CA GLU A 237 0.65 29.03 -10.42
C GLU A 237 1.94 28.31 -10.00
N ARG A 238 2.10 28.01 -8.70
CA ARG A 238 3.27 27.31 -8.15
C ARG A 238 3.26 25.81 -8.44
N ILE A 239 2.09 25.26 -8.74
CA ILE A 239 1.86 23.82 -8.94
C ILE A 239 1.29 23.52 -10.33
N ASN A 240 1.61 24.36 -11.31
CA ASN A 240 1.14 24.25 -12.69
C ASN A 240 1.46 22.87 -13.32
N ASP A 241 2.63 22.30 -13.02
CA ASP A 241 3.00 20.96 -13.51
C ASP A 241 2.09 19.87 -12.94
N PHE A 242 1.77 19.94 -11.65
CA PHE A 242 0.83 19.04 -11.00
C PHE A 242 -0.58 19.20 -11.59
N SER A 243 -1.05 20.44 -11.74
CA SER A 243 -2.35 20.75 -12.37
C SER A 243 -2.45 20.17 -13.80
N ARG A 244 -1.40 20.33 -14.60
CA ARG A 244 -1.31 19.76 -15.95
C ARG A 244 -1.31 18.23 -15.92
N MET A 245 -0.53 17.64 -15.02
CA MET A 245 -0.43 16.19 -14.86
C MET A 245 -1.79 15.58 -14.50
N ILE A 246 -2.50 16.11 -13.51
CA ILE A 246 -3.78 15.53 -13.11
C ILE A 246 -4.86 15.67 -14.19
N ARG A 247 -4.79 16.74 -15.00
CA ARG A 247 -5.69 16.93 -16.14
C ARG A 247 -5.43 15.90 -17.24
N LEU A 248 -4.16 15.63 -17.56
CA LEU A 248 -3.79 14.72 -18.65
C LEU A 248 -3.93 13.25 -18.28
N VAL A 249 -3.53 12.87 -17.06
CA VAL A 249 -3.44 11.47 -16.62
C VAL A 249 -4.73 11.00 -15.97
N PHE A 250 -5.35 11.86 -15.15
CA PHE A 250 -6.54 11.51 -14.37
C PHE A 250 -7.83 12.13 -14.92
N ASN A 251 -7.75 12.98 -15.95
CA ASN A 251 -8.88 13.74 -16.49
C ASN A 251 -9.60 14.59 -15.41
N LEU A 252 -8.82 15.12 -14.45
CA LEU A 252 -9.33 15.91 -13.33
C LEU A 252 -8.96 17.39 -13.49
N ARG A 253 -9.88 18.28 -13.10
CA ARG A 253 -9.59 19.71 -12.95
C ARG A 253 -9.13 20.00 -11.53
N LEU A 254 -8.01 20.72 -11.38
CA LEU A 254 -7.52 21.12 -10.07
C LEU A 254 -8.40 22.21 -9.43
N THR A 255 -9.20 21.80 -8.45
CA THR A 255 -9.95 22.68 -7.55
C THR A 255 -9.41 22.57 -6.12
N ASP A 256 -9.81 23.50 -5.27
CA ASP A 256 -9.43 23.49 -3.85
C ASP A 256 -9.99 22.25 -3.13
N GLU A 257 -11.17 21.79 -3.54
CA GLU A 257 -11.77 20.54 -3.06
C GLU A 257 -10.91 19.33 -3.44
N ILE A 258 -10.47 19.23 -4.70
CA ILE A 258 -9.56 18.15 -5.13
C ILE A 258 -8.24 18.20 -4.38
N MET A 259 -7.68 19.39 -4.14
CA MET A 259 -6.44 19.52 -3.36
C MET A 259 -6.63 19.06 -1.92
N ARG A 260 -7.73 19.45 -1.26
CA ARG A 260 -8.05 18.99 0.11
C ARG A 260 -8.28 17.48 0.15
N ASP A 261 -8.98 16.93 -0.83
CA ASP A 261 -9.23 15.49 -0.94
C ASP A 261 -7.91 14.71 -1.12
N CYS A 262 -7.01 15.17 -1.98
CA CYS A 262 -5.66 14.60 -2.13
C CYS A 262 -4.85 14.64 -0.82
N LEU A 263 -5.03 15.72 -0.05
CA LEU A 263 -4.37 15.99 1.22
C LEU A 263 -5.23 15.58 2.44
N TRP A 264 -6.20 14.67 2.27
CA TRP A 264 -7.20 14.33 3.30
C TRP A 264 -6.57 13.97 4.65
N VAL A 265 -5.40 13.34 4.65
CA VAL A 265 -4.68 12.93 5.87
C VAL A 265 -4.39 14.14 6.77
N SER A 266 -4.04 15.28 6.17
CA SER A 266 -3.79 16.53 6.88
C SER A 266 -5.11 17.23 7.23
N PHE A 267 -6.01 17.38 6.26
CA PHE A 267 -7.25 18.16 6.45
C PHE A 267 -8.32 17.47 7.30
N SER A 268 -8.23 16.16 7.53
CA SER A 268 -9.08 15.43 8.48
C SER A 268 -8.47 15.29 9.88
N ASP A 269 -7.27 15.84 10.10
CA ASP A 269 -6.44 15.61 11.29
C ASP A 269 -6.20 14.12 11.60
N SER A 270 -6.26 13.27 10.58
CA SER A 270 -5.87 11.86 10.72
C SER A 270 -4.39 11.73 11.06
N ILE A 271 -3.57 12.69 10.64
CA ILE A 271 -2.19 12.88 11.11
C ILE A 271 -1.93 14.36 11.34
N VAL A 272 -1.39 14.67 12.51
CA VAL A 272 -0.97 16.02 12.88
C VAL A 272 0.54 16.13 12.79
N PHE A 273 1.01 17.17 12.10
CA PHE A 273 2.40 17.30 11.65
C PHE A 273 3.23 18.35 12.40
N SER A 274 2.58 19.24 13.16
CA SER A 274 3.23 20.27 13.97
C SER A 274 2.41 20.61 15.20
N ARG A 275 2.97 21.42 16.10
CA ARG A 275 2.28 21.90 17.29
C ARG A 275 1.15 22.86 16.92
N GLU A 276 1.39 23.72 15.95
CA GLU A 276 0.43 24.70 15.43
C GLU A 276 -0.76 23.98 14.77
N HIS A 277 -0.48 22.97 13.95
CA HIS A 277 -1.51 22.10 13.38
C HIS A 277 -2.32 21.40 14.48
N ARG A 278 -1.67 20.93 15.55
CA ARG A 278 -2.36 20.32 16.71
C ARG A 278 -3.28 21.31 17.42
N GLU A 279 -2.79 22.50 17.71
CA GLU A 279 -3.57 23.55 18.40
C GLU A 279 -4.78 23.95 17.56
N ALA A 280 -4.60 24.10 16.25
CA ALA A 280 -5.71 24.30 15.32
C ALA A 280 -6.71 23.14 15.35
N ALA A 281 -6.24 21.88 15.33
CA ALA A 281 -7.10 20.68 15.37
C ALA A 281 -7.89 20.53 16.66
N LEU A 282 -7.30 20.89 17.81
CA LEU A 282 -8.01 20.86 19.09
C LEU A 282 -9.12 21.92 19.16
N SER A 283 -8.98 23.02 18.41
CA SER A 283 -9.94 24.14 18.47
C SER A 283 -11.24 23.87 17.70
N ASP A 284 -11.20 23.17 16.57
CA ASP A 284 -12.32 23.11 15.61
C ASP A 284 -12.60 21.69 15.05
N ASN A 285 -11.83 20.66 15.45
CA ASN A 285 -12.12 19.26 15.11
C ASN A 285 -12.52 18.47 16.37
N PRO A 286 -13.84 18.32 16.64
CA PRO A 286 -14.33 17.63 17.83
C PRO A 286 -13.89 16.17 17.92
N ARG A 287 -13.71 15.49 16.78
CA ARG A 287 -13.24 14.11 16.73
C ARG A 287 -11.79 14.01 17.17
N TYR A 288 -10.93 14.89 16.66
CA TYR A 288 -9.53 14.94 17.05
C TYR A 288 -9.40 15.30 18.54
N ALA A 289 -10.12 16.31 19.02
CA ALA A 289 -10.11 16.70 20.43
C ALA A 289 -10.51 15.56 21.37
N ARG A 290 -11.55 14.79 21.02
CA ARG A 290 -11.96 13.61 21.79
C ARG A 290 -10.87 12.54 21.85
N LEU A 291 -10.27 12.20 20.71
CA LEU A 291 -9.20 11.20 20.64
C LEU A 291 -7.95 11.65 21.39
N PHE A 292 -7.61 12.93 21.31
CA PHE A 292 -6.46 13.51 22.01
C PHE A 292 -6.65 13.44 23.53
N ASN A 293 -7.83 13.83 24.04
CA ASN A 293 -8.13 13.76 25.47
C ASN A 293 -8.14 12.31 25.98
N ALA A 294 -8.76 11.38 25.25
CA ALA A 294 -8.74 9.96 25.60
C ALA A 294 -7.32 9.38 25.63
N HIS A 295 -6.42 9.86 24.76
CA HIS A 295 -5.02 9.45 24.79
C HIS A 295 -4.28 9.98 26.03
N LEU A 296 -4.56 11.21 26.47
CA LEU A 296 -3.99 11.77 27.69
C LEU A 296 -4.45 11.04 28.95
N GLU A 297 -5.68 10.53 28.98
CA GLU A 297 -6.20 9.72 30.09
C GLU A 297 -5.50 8.34 30.20
N LEU A 298 -4.80 7.90 29.16
CA LEU A 298 -4.06 6.64 29.11
C LEU A 298 -2.56 6.77 29.42
N MET A 299 -2.05 8.00 29.61
CA MET A 299 -0.65 8.29 29.98
C MET A 299 -0.52 8.53 31.48
#